data_AF-A0A3B8WYB0-F1
#
_entry.id   AF-A0A3B8WYB0-F1
#
_cell.length_a   1.000
_cell.length_b   1.000
_cell.length_c   1.000
_cell.angle_alpha   90.00
_cell.angle_beta   90.00
_cell.angle_gamma   90.00
#
_symmetry.space_group_name_H-M   'P 1'
#
loop_
_entity.id
_entity.type
_entity.pdbx_description
1 polymer ?
#
loop_
_entity_poly.entity_id
_entity_poly.type
_entity_poly.pdbx_seq_one_letter_code
_entity_poly.pdbx_strand_id
1 'polypeptide(L)' 'MTEKELKIPLNAPLNELDTEEQTFGCRANNPNICSNNYLQNVCAFASEDHICKKPSRAWKKKYLELKGN' A
#
# COMPACT_ATOMS: atom_id res chain seq x y z
N MET A 1 6.54 -3.86 -12.58
CA MET A 1 7.50 -3.62 -11.49
C MET A 1 7.83 -4.93 -10.80
N THR A 2 8.96 -5.00 -10.12
CA THR A 2 9.33 -6.08 -9.20
C THR A 2 8.68 -5.87 -7.83
N GLU A 3 8.54 -6.95 -7.05
CA GLU A 3 8.01 -6.87 -5.68
C GLU A 3 8.84 -5.93 -4.78
N LYS A 4 10.16 -5.88 -5.01
CA LYS A 4 11.08 -5.00 -4.27
C LYS A 4 10.75 -3.52 -4.50
N GLU A 5 10.37 -3.16 -5.73
CA GLU A 5 9.97 -1.79 -6.09
C GLU A 5 8.57 -1.46 -5.55
N LEU A 6 7.70 -2.46 -5.44
CA LEU A 6 6.34 -2.30 -4.90
C LEU A 6 6.30 -2.29 -3.37
N LYS A 7 7.39 -2.64 -2.68
CA LYS A 7 7.46 -2.52 -1.22
C LYS A 7 7.85 -1.11 -0.82
N ILE A 8 6.84 -0.27 -0.58
CA ILE A 8 7.02 1.14 -0.22
C ILE A 8 7.01 1.29 1.31
N PRO A 9 8.00 1.97 1.92
CA PRO A 9 7.96 2.24 3.36
C PRO A 9 6.69 3.00 3.77
N LEU A 10 6.13 2.65 4.93
CA LEU A 10 4.91 3.28 5.45
C LEU A 10 5.01 4.82 5.55
N ASN A 11 6.21 5.33 5.85
CA ASN A 11 6.50 6.76 6.01
C ASN A 11 7.01 7.45 4.73
N ALA A 12 7.10 6.76 3.60
CA ALA A 12 7.49 7.40 2.34
C ALA A 12 6.43 8.44 1.90
N PRO A 13 6.82 9.49 1.15
CA PRO A 13 5.87 10.49 0.62
C PRO A 13 4.68 9.85 -0.09
N LEU A 14 3.55 10.56 -0.12
CA LEU A 14 2.36 10.09 -0.83
C LEU A 14 2.61 10.02 -2.33
N ASN A 15 2.14 8.93 -2.94
CA ASN A 15 1.99 8.82 -4.38
C ASN A 15 0.65 9.46 -4.79
N GLU A 16 0.53 9.90 -6.04
CA GLU A 16 -0.70 10.50 -6.58
C GLU A 16 -1.92 9.57 -6.54
N LEU A 17 -1.70 8.25 -6.56
CA LEU A 17 -2.76 7.23 -6.51
C LEU A 17 -3.11 6.81 -5.08
N ASP A 18 -2.37 7.29 -4.06
CA ASP A 18 -2.65 7.00 -2.67
C ASP A 18 -3.92 7.75 -2.21
N THR A 19 -4.82 7.02 -1.53
CA THR A 19 -6.00 7.59 -0.87
C THR A 19 -6.09 7.04 0.56
N GLU A 20 -7.12 7.43 1.31
CA GLU A 20 -7.37 6.86 2.64
C GLU A 20 -7.61 5.34 2.60
N GLU A 21 -8.08 4.81 1.47
CA GLU A 21 -8.57 3.43 1.32
C GLU A 21 -7.66 2.55 0.46
N GLN A 22 -6.69 3.13 -0.24
CA GLN A 22 -5.78 2.38 -1.10
C GLN A 22 -4.35 2.93 -1.08
N THR A 23 -3.40 2.10 -1.49
CA THR A 23 -2.02 2.53 -1.72
C THR A 23 -1.49 2.10 -3.08
N PHE A 24 -0.68 2.94 -3.70
CA PHE A 24 0.23 2.49 -4.74
C PHE A 24 1.34 1.67 -4.11
N GLY A 25 1.57 0.46 -4.63
CA GLY A 25 2.45 -0.49 -3.97
C GLY A 25 1.90 -0.98 -2.62
N CYS A 26 2.69 -1.83 -1.96
CA CYS A 26 2.43 -2.34 -0.64
C CYS A 26 3.13 -1.49 0.42
N ARG A 27 2.34 -0.82 1.28
CA ARG A 27 2.84 -0.04 2.43
C ARG A 27 2.75 -0.78 3.77
N ALA A 28 2.56 -2.10 3.75
CA ALA A 28 2.59 -2.90 4.97
C ALA A 28 4.04 -3.06 5.47
N ASN A 29 4.27 -2.82 6.76
CA ASN A 29 5.59 -3.01 7.39
C ASN A 29 6.10 -4.45 7.22
N ASN A 30 5.19 -5.42 7.39
CA ASN A 30 5.46 -6.83 7.14
C ASN A 30 4.34 -7.42 6.25
N PRO A 31 4.54 -7.50 4.92
CA PRO A 31 3.53 -8.07 4.04
C PRO A 31 3.29 -9.57 4.25
N ASN A 32 4.28 -10.32 4.76
CA ASN A 32 4.20 -11.79 4.88
C ASN A 32 3.09 -12.28 5.83
N ILE A 33 2.64 -11.42 6.75
CA ILE A 33 1.55 -11.71 7.69
C ILE A 33 0.19 -11.15 7.23
N CYS A 34 0.13 -10.49 6.07
CA CYS A 34 -1.10 -9.89 5.57
C CYS A 34 -2.01 -10.97 4.97
N SER A 35 -3.25 -11.05 5.45
CA SER A 35 -4.25 -12.01 4.95
C SER A 35 -4.62 -11.80 3.47
N ASN A 36 -4.36 -10.61 2.93
CA ASN A 36 -4.64 -10.26 1.54
C ASN A 36 -3.38 -10.30 0.66
N ASN A 37 -2.24 -10.80 1.16
CA ASN A 37 -1.01 -10.87 0.38
C ASN A 37 -1.21 -11.76 -0.87
N TYR A 38 -0.70 -11.31 -2.02
CA TYR A 38 -0.85 -11.94 -3.35
C TYR A 38 -2.28 -12.20 -3.83
N LEU A 39 -3.30 -11.64 -3.16
CA LEU A 39 -4.67 -11.76 -3.63
C LEU A 39 -4.86 -10.90 -4.89
N GLN A 40 -5.25 -11.54 -6.00
CA GLN A 40 -5.50 -10.85 -7.27
C GLN A 40 -6.54 -9.74 -7.11
N ASN A 41 -6.33 -8.64 -7.83
CA ASN A 41 -7.18 -7.43 -7.82
C ASN A 41 -7.29 -6.71 -6.47
N VAL A 42 -6.55 -7.15 -5.44
CA VAL A 42 -6.56 -6.60 -4.08
C VAL A 42 -5.16 -6.20 -3.61
N CYS A 43 -4.17 -7.05 -3.83
CA CYS A 43 -2.79 -6.82 -3.40
C CYS A 43 -1.99 -6.14 -4.50
N ALA A 44 -1.20 -5.13 -4.14
CA ALA A 44 -0.30 -4.46 -5.09
C ALA A 44 0.68 -5.43 -5.77
N PHE A 45 1.10 -6.50 -5.10
CA PHE A 45 2.04 -7.48 -5.66
C PHE A 45 1.42 -8.38 -6.75
N ALA A 46 0.09 -8.50 -6.80
CA ALA A 46 -0.62 -9.40 -7.70
C ALA A 46 -1.62 -8.70 -8.62
N SER A 47 -1.78 -7.38 -8.50
CA SER A 47 -2.72 -6.60 -9.32
C SER A 47 -1.98 -5.89 -10.45
N GLU A 48 -2.59 -5.87 -11.64
CA GLU A 48 -2.00 -5.24 -12.83
C GLU A 48 -1.77 -3.73 -12.65
N ASP A 49 -2.65 -3.07 -11.88
CA ASP A 49 -2.57 -1.65 -11.53
C ASP A 49 -1.57 -1.34 -10.41
N HIS A 50 -1.03 -2.38 -9.77
CA HIS A 50 -0.09 -2.30 -8.65
C HIS A 50 -0.68 -1.58 -7.43
N ILE A 51 -2.01 -1.58 -7.28
CA ILE A 51 -2.74 -0.95 -6.17
C ILE A 51 -3.04 -1.98 -5.09
N CYS A 52 -2.80 -1.60 -3.82
CA CYS A 52 -3.33 -2.30 -2.67
C CYS A 52 -4.67 -1.69 -2.26
N LYS A 53 -5.76 -2.43 -2.43
CA LYS A 53 -7.14 -1.98 -2.08
C LYS A 53 -7.54 -2.30 -0.64
N LYS A 54 -6.68 -3.00 0.09
CA LYS A 54 -6.87 -3.37 1.50
C LYS A 54 -5.60 -3.05 2.29
N PRO A 55 -5.19 -1.77 2.36
CA PRO A 55 -4.04 -1.37 3.15
C PRO A 55 -4.27 -1.65 4.63
N SER A 56 -3.19 -1.65 5.42
CA SER A 56 -3.28 -1.94 6.85
C SER A 56 -4.20 -0.94 7.57
N ARG A 57 -4.79 -1.32 8.71
CA ARG A 57 -5.65 -0.43 9.51
C ARG A 57 -4.95 0.86 9.95
N ALA A 58 -3.62 0.84 10.05
CA ALA A 58 -2.81 2.01 10.40
C ALA A 58 -2.69 3.01 9.23
N TRP A 59 -2.98 2.60 7.99
CA TRP A 59 -2.77 3.42 6.80
C TRP A 59 -3.58 4.70 6.80
N LYS A 60 -4.90 4.65 7.08
CA LYS A 60 -5.75 5.85 7.06
C LYS A 60 -5.20 6.96 7.94
N LYS A 61 -4.76 6.63 9.16
CA LYS A 61 -4.11 7.58 10.06
C LYS A 61 -2.81 8.14 9.44
N LYS A 62 -1.96 7.25 8.91
CA LYS A 62 -0.69 7.63 8.28
C LYS A 62 -0.88 8.53 7.05
N TYR A 63 -1.87 8.24 6.20
CA TYR A 63 -2.20 9.04 5.03
C TYR A 63 -2.55 10.48 5.41
N LEU A 64 -3.40 10.65 6.43
CA LEU A 64 -3.76 11.99 6.93
C LEU A 64 -2.56 12.73 7.53
N GLU A 65 -1.67 12.03 8.25
CA GLU A 65 -0.41 12.61 8.75
C GLU A 65 0.49 13.08 7.60
N LEU A 66 0.59 12.31 6.51
CA LEU A 66 1.44 12.64 5.36
C LEU A 66 0.83 13.73 4.47
N LYS A 67 -0.50 13.83 4.40
CA LYS A 67 -1.22 14.83 3.60
C LYS A 67 -1.27 16.21 4.25
N GLY A 68 -1.25 16.25 5.58
CA GLY A 68 -1.25 17.48 6.36
C GLY A 68 0.13 18.11 6.57
N ASN A 69 1.19 17.43 6.10
CA ASN A 69 2.55 17.98 6.00
C ASN A 69 2.78 18.55 4.60
#